data_AF-A0A1G1W914-F1
#
_entry.id   AF-A0A1G1W914-F1
#
_cell.length_a   1.000
_cell.length_b   1.000
_cell.length_c   1.000
_cell.angle_alpha   90.00
_cell.angle_beta   90.00
_cell.angle_gamma   90.00
#
_symmetry.space_group_name_H-M   'P 1'
#
loop_
_entity.id
_entity.type
_entity.pdbx_description
1 polymer ?
#
loop_
_entity_poly.entity_id
_entity_poly.type
_entity_poly.pdbx_seq_one_letter_code
_entity_poly.pdbx_strand_id
1 'polypeptide(L)'
;MRTFLAFLMAFIFLFTFPLAVISFSLEHILTPTYLKSSLYKSGVYKAATSALISVVDEIKNEENQISIEDQQELKNFIKNEVTPTYVRNKVELFLDQTFLYLGSKSENPPGVMFSDLKPKAKEIFGGEPVPKEIDDLLSKPLALPQNEAKKFRNVYQIFQKATIPFIIINLSLLLVIFLLVKGLKSKLRWVSATLLIPTIFGLVSAAATYGFGEVITSLATSRLADSEITQFTEPIRNLIKPITADLASTMLIIYGSVFVISIALFIISLLIRPPKEQKQEVVTQNKTPEVPMSEITYPGQTPV
;
A
#
# COMPACT_ATOMS: atom_id res chain seq x y z
N MET A 1 7.22 -33.74 13.78
CA MET A 1 6.36 -32.61 14.22
C MET A 1 7.02 -31.24 14.13
N ARG A 2 8.19 -30.97 14.74
CA ARG A 2 8.83 -29.62 14.70
C ARG A 2 9.05 -29.06 13.29
N THR A 3 9.54 -29.88 12.36
CA THR A 3 9.77 -29.47 10.96
C THR A 3 8.48 -29.11 10.23
N PHE A 4 7.40 -29.86 10.48
CA PHE A 4 6.07 -29.58 9.93
C PHE A 4 5.54 -28.22 10.46
N LEU A 5 5.71 -27.96 11.76
CA LEU A 5 5.31 -26.67 12.34
C LEU A 5 6.13 -25.51 11.77
N ALA A 6 7.44 -25.68 11.60
CA ALA A 6 8.29 -24.66 10.97
C ALA A 6 7.86 -24.37 9.52
N PHE A 7 7.51 -25.41 8.76
CA PHE A 7 6.96 -25.29 7.42
C PHE A 7 5.63 -24.53 7.41
N LEU A 8 4.70 -24.86 8.33
CA LEU A 8 3.43 -24.16 8.46
C LEU A 8 3.63 -22.67 8.75
N MET A 9 4.56 -22.33 9.65
CA MET A 9 4.89 -20.93 9.95
C MET A 9 5.51 -20.21 8.76
N ALA A 10 6.38 -20.88 7.99
CA ALA A 10 6.93 -20.33 6.75
C ALA A 10 5.86 -20.10 5.68
N PHE A 11 4.85 -20.98 5.62
CA PHE A 11 3.71 -20.82 4.72
C PHE A 11 2.84 -19.62 5.11
N ILE A 12 2.58 -19.39 6.40
CA ILE A 12 1.86 -18.18 6.85
C ILE A 12 2.68 -16.93 6.51
N PHE A 13 4.00 -16.96 6.77
CA PHE A 13 4.92 -15.88 6.46
C PHE A 13 4.90 -15.49 4.97
N LEU A 14 4.78 -16.47 4.08
CA LEU A 14 4.70 -16.25 2.62
C LEU A 14 3.57 -15.28 2.22
N PHE A 15 2.44 -15.28 2.93
CA PHE A 15 1.31 -14.39 2.65
C PHE A 15 1.36 -13.11 3.47
N THR A 16 1.79 -13.17 4.74
CA THR A 16 1.80 -11.99 5.61
C THR A 16 2.93 -11.02 5.27
N PHE A 17 4.06 -11.49 4.74
CA PHE A 17 5.18 -10.63 4.43
C PHE A 17 4.89 -9.68 3.25
N PRO A 18 4.34 -10.13 2.11
CA PRO A 18 3.97 -9.21 1.04
C PRO A 18 2.94 -8.16 1.45
N LEU A 19 1.94 -8.55 2.25
CA LEU A 19 0.96 -7.62 2.79
C LEU A 19 1.61 -6.55 3.69
N ALA A 20 2.59 -6.92 4.51
CA ALA A 20 3.33 -5.95 5.33
C ALA A 20 4.07 -4.92 4.47
N VAL A 21 4.74 -5.39 3.41
CA VAL A 21 5.52 -4.52 2.50
C VAL A 21 4.59 -3.57 1.73
N ILE A 22 3.46 -4.07 1.21
CA ILE A 22 2.48 -3.24 0.49
C ILE A 22 1.88 -2.19 1.43
N SER A 23 1.41 -2.58 2.63
CA SER A 23 0.83 -1.65 3.61
C SER A 23 1.84 -0.57 4.02
N PHE A 24 3.09 -0.95 4.30
CA PHE A 24 4.15 -0.01 4.63
C PHE A 24 4.46 0.95 3.47
N SER A 25 4.52 0.44 2.23
CA SER A 25 4.84 1.26 1.07
C SER A 25 3.72 2.26 0.75
N LEU A 26 2.45 1.83 0.90
CA LEU A 26 1.29 2.72 0.78
C LEU A 26 1.29 3.79 1.86
N GLU A 27 1.56 3.44 3.12
CA GLU A 27 1.64 4.39 4.23
C GLU A 27 2.75 5.44 4.01
N HIS A 28 3.88 5.03 3.43
CA HIS A 28 4.99 5.93 3.13
C HIS A 28 4.65 6.96 2.04
N ILE A 29 3.89 6.54 1.02
CA ILE A 29 3.62 7.35 -0.18
C ILE A 29 2.32 8.15 -0.04
N LEU A 30 1.29 7.58 0.58
CA LEU A 30 -0.01 8.24 0.77
C LEU A 30 0.02 9.20 1.96
N THR A 31 0.99 10.12 1.97
CA THR A 31 1.07 11.21 2.95
C THR A 31 0.54 12.52 2.35
N PRO A 32 -0.03 13.43 3.16
CA PRO A 32 -0.49 14.73 2.68
C PRO A 32 0.62 15.49 1.94
N THR A 33 1.82 15.52 2.52
CA THR A 33 2.98 16.22 1.96
C THR A 33 3.36 15.68 0.58
N TYR A 34 3.38 14.36 0.42
CA TYR A 34 3.71 13.73 -0.85
C TYR A 34 2.64 13.97 -1.91
N LEU A 35 1.35 13.83 -1.57
CA LEU A 35 0.25 14.06 -2.52
C LEU A 35 0.17 15.52 -2.96
N LYS A 36 0.36 16.49 -2.04
CA LYS A 36 0.42 17.92 -2.39
C LYS A 36 1.57 18.24 -3.34
N SER A 37 2.76 17.69 -3.07
CA SER A 37 3.92 17.83 -3.95
C SER A 37 3.66 17.25 -5.34
N SER A 38 3.02 16.08 -5.39
CA SER A 38 2.67 15.40 -6.64
C SER A 38 1.63 16.18 -7.45
N LEU A 39 0.57 16.69 -6.80
CA LEU A 39 -0.42 17.55 -7.44
C LEU A 39 0.19 18.83 -8.01
N TYR A 40 1.07 19.47 -7.25
CA TYR A 40 1.78 20.66 -7.72
C TYR A 40 2.62 20.35 -8.98
N LYS A 41 3.44 19.30 -8.94
CA LYS A 41 4.31 18.90 -10.06
C LYS A 41 3.53 18.43 -11.29
N SER A 42 2.36 17.83 -11.08
CA SER A 42 1.52 17.30 -12.16
C SER A 42 0.89 18.38 -13.04
N GLY A 43 0.80 19.64 -12.57
CA GLY A 43 0.12 20.71 -13.29
C GLY A 43 -1.42 20.64 -13.21
N VAL A 44 -1.98 19.75 -12.39
CA VAL A 44 -3.45 19.60 -12.21
C VAL A 44 -4.12 20.91 -11.82
N TYR A 45 -3.50 21.75 -10.99
CA TYR A 45 -4.07 23.04 -10.61
C TYR A 45 -4.28 23.97 -11.81
N LYS A 46 -3.32 23.99 -12.76
CA LYS A 46 -3.44 24.80 -13.97
C LYS A 46 -4.54 24.26 -14.88
N ALA A 47 -4.59 22.95 -15.08
CA ALA A 47 -5.64 22.32 -15.88
C ALA A 47 -7.04 22.51 -15.29
N ALA A 48 -7.16 22.45 -13.96
CA ALA A 48 -8.42 22.73 -13.27
C ALA A 48 -8.91 24.16 -13.51
N THR A 49 -8.03 25.16 -13.47
CA THR A 49 -8.42 26.54 -13.78
C THR A 49 -8.88 26.72 -15.22
N SER A 50 -8.20 26.09 -16.18
CA SER A 50 -8.58 26.15 -17.59
C SER A 50 -9.90 25.42 -17.86
N ALA A 51 -10.16 24.32 -17.16
CA ALA A 51 -11.43 23.60 -17.24
C ALA A 51 -12.59 24.40 -16.67
N LEU A 52 -12.42 25.06 -15.53
CA LEU A 52 -13.47 25.90 -14.97
C LEU A 52 -13.86 27.05 -15.90
N ILE A 53 -12.89 27.62 -16.64
CA ILE A 53 -13.18 28.62 -17.68
C ILE A 53 -13.98 28.01 -18.84
N SER A 54 -13.69 26.76 -19.22
CA SER A 54 -14.40 26.06 -20.31
C SER A 54 -15.83 25.71 -19.92
N VAL A 55 -16.07 25.34 -18.66
CA VAL A 55 -17.43 25.08 -18.14
C VAL A 55 -18.31 26.33 -18.26
N VAL A 56 -17.76 27.54 -18.07
CA VAL A 56 -18.53 28.79 -18.27
C VAL A 56 -19.02 28.92 -19.72
N ASP A 57 -18.22 28.49 -20.71
CA ASP A 57 -18.62 28.48 -22.12
C ASP A 57 -19.72 27.45 -22.42
N GLU A 58 -19.84 26.41 -21.58
CA GLU A 58 -20.81 25.32 -21.70
C GLU A 58 -22.11 25.54 -20.94
N ILE A 59 -22.18 26.57 -20.07
CA ILE A 59 -23.44 27.03 -19.47
C ILE A 59 -24.28 27.61 -20.63
N LYS A 60 -24.91 26.71 -21.38
CA LYS A 60 -25.78 27.03 -22.50
C LYS A 60 -26.96 27.82 -21.98
N ASN A 61 -27.38 28.79 -22.77
CA ASN A 61 -28.66 29.47 -22.65
C ASN A 61 -29.82 28.53 -22.99
N GLU A 62 -29.90 27.35 -22.35
CA GLU A 62 -31.03 26.44 -22.55
C GLU A 62 -32.36 27.07 -22.10
N GLU A 63 -32.32 28.18 -21.34
CA GLU A 63 -33.48 29.02 -21.01
C GLU A 63 -33.26 30.55 -21.14
N ASN A 64 -32.25 31.05 -21.87
CA ASN A 64 -31.97 32.50 -22.02
C ASN A 64 -31.77 33.28 -20.69
N GLN A 65 -31.35 32.64 -19.59
CA GLN A 65 -31.29 33.32 -18.29
C GLN A 65 -30.05 34.19 -18.07
N ILE A 66 -28.98 34.05 -18.87
CA ILE A 66 -27.75 34.83 -18.69
C ILE A 66 -27.42 35.57 -19.99
N SER A 67 -27.27 36.90 -19.90
CA SER A 67 -26.90 37.70 -21.06
C SER A 67 -25.47 37.36 -21.53
N ILE A 68 -25.17 37.59 -22.81
CA ILE A 68 -23.81 37.37 -23.35
C ILE A 68 -22.77 38.23 -22.60
N GLU A 69 -23.17 39.43 -22.19
CA GLU A 69 -22.34 40.33 -21.40
C GLU A 69 -22.04 39.73 -20.03
N ASP A 70 -23.05 39.26 -19.31
CA ASP A 70 -22.89 38.59 -18.01
C ASP A 70 -22.02 37.32 -18.12
N GLN A 71 -22.16 36.55 -19.20
CA GLN A 71 -21.30 35.38 -19.45
C GLN A 71 -19.83 35.78 -19.63
N GLN A 72 -19.57 36.86 -20.37
CA GLN A 72 -18.22 37.36 -20.60
C GLN A 72 -17.61 37.96 -19.32
N GLU A 73 -18.42 38.68 -18.52
CA GLU A 73 -18.01 39.18 -17.21
C GLU A 73 -17.72 38.04 -16.24
N LEU A 74 -18.58 37.01 -16.19
CA LEU A 74 -18.37 35.81 -15.40
C LEU A 74 -17.08 35.09 -15.81
N LYS A 75 -16.82 34.96 -17.11
CA LYS A 75 -15.58 34.35 -17.63
C LYS A 75 -14.35 35.13 -17.19
N ASN A 76 -14.41 36.46 -17.28
CA ASN A 76 -13.32 37.33 -16.83
C ASN A 76 -13.11 37.23 -15.31
N PHE A 77 -14.20 37.17 -14.55
CA PHE A 77 -14.16 36.96 -13.11
C PHE A 77 -13.51 35.63 -12.74
N ILE A 78 -13.96 34.51 -13.32
CA ILE A 78 -13.37 33.19 -13.06
C ILE A 78 -11.89 33.19 -13.42
N LYS A 79 -11.51 33.80 -14.53
CA LYS A 79 -10.10 33.93 -14.94
C LYS A 79 -9.24 34.72 -13.94
N ASN A 80 -9.81 35.75 -13.32
CA ASN A 80 -9.09 36.62 -12.38
C ASN A 80 -9.03 36.06 -10.96
N GLU A 81 -10.12 35.44 -10.50
CA GLU A 81 -10.26 34.97 -9.11
C GLU A 81 -9.86 33.50 -8.94
N VAL A 82 -10.21 32.64 -9.90
CA VAL A 82 -9.91 31.21 -9.86
C VAL A 82 -8.54 30.94 -10.48
N THR A 83 -7.51 31.48 -9.82
CA THR A 83 -6.11 31.29 -10.20
C THR A 83 -5.60 29.90 -9.78
N PRO A 84 -4.48 29.40 -10.36
CA PRO A 84 -3.91 28.13 -9.94
C PRO A 84 -3.55 28.10 -8.44
N THR A 85 -3.12 29.23 -7.89
CA THR A 85 -2.84 29.39 -6.46
C THR A 85 -4.11 29.28 -5.62
N TYR A 86 -5.22 29.88 -6.07
CA TYR A 86 -6.51 29.76 -5.39
C TYR A 86 -6.99 28.31 -5.36
N VAL A 87 -7.01 27.63 -6.51
CA VAL A 87 -7.41 26.21 -6.60
C VAL A 87 -6.50 25.34 -5.75
N ARG A 88 -5.19 25.59 -5.77
CA ARG A 88 -4.21 24.91 -4.92
C ARG A 88 -4.57 25.04 -3.43
N ASN A 89 -4.81 26.25 -2.94
CA ASN A 89 -5.13 26.47 -1.53
C ASN A 89 -6.40 25.71 -1.11
N LYS A 90 -7.43 25.70 -1.96
CA LYS A 90 -8.67 24.96 -1.70
C LYS A 90 -8.46 23.45 -1.67
N VAL A 91 -7.76 22.91 -2.66
CA VAL A 91 -7.49 21.47 -2.78
C VAL A 91 -6.54 20.98 -1.68
N GLU A 92 -5.49 21.74 -1.35
CA GLU A 92 -4.57 21.37 -0.29
C GLU A 92 -5.21 21.38 1.10
N LEU A 93 -6.09 22.37 1.38
CA LEU A 93 -6.88 22.39 2.61
C LEU A 93 -7.82 21.18 2.68
N PHE A 94 -8.50 20.87 1.57
CA PHE A 94 -9.35 19.69 1.47
C PHE A 94 -8.57 18.39 1.70
N LEU A 95 -7.35 18.27 1.15
CA LEU A 95 -6.49 17.12 1.41
C LEU A 95 -6.14 17.01 2.89
N ASP A 96 -5.75 18.11 3.54
CA ASP A 96 -5.43 18.10 4.97
C ASP A 96 -6.63 17.63 5.79
N GLN A 97 -7.81 18.19 5.52
CA GLN A 97 -9.05 17.78 6.18
C GLN A 97 -9.42 16.32 5.87
N THR A 98 -9.10 15.83 4.67
CA THR A 98 -9.30 14.43 4.29
C THR A 98 -8.43 13.53 5.14
N PHE A 99 -7.15 13.85 5.31
CA PHE A 99 -6.28 13.07 6.19
C PHE A 99 -6.66 13.15 7.67
N LEU A 100 -7.20 14.29 8.13
CA LEU A 100 -7.80 14.38 9.46
C LEU A 100 -9.01 13.44 9.60
N TYR A 101 -9.92 13.44 8.62
CA TYR A 101 -11.08 12.55 8.59
C TYR A 101 -10.68 11.07 8.55
N LEU A 102 -9.78 10.71 7.64
CA LEU A 102 -9.25 9.34 7.50
C LEU A 102 -8.58 8.87 8.80
N GLY A 103 -7.86 9.75 9.48
CA GLY A 103 -7.22 9.49 10.78
C GLY A 103 -8.15 9.57 12.00
N SER A 104 -9.47 9.63 11.83
CA SER A 104 -10.45 9.79 12.92
C SER A 104 -10.36 11.08 13.73
N LYS A 105 -9.69 12.12 13.23
CA LYS A 105 -9.62 13.44 13.87
C LYS A 105 -10.79 14.36 13.49
N SER A 106 -11.63 13.94 12.54
CA SER A 106 -12.90 14.59 12.16
C SER A 106 -14.01 13.54 11.98
N GLU A 107 -15.24 13.89 12.36
CA GLU A 107 -16.43 13.06 12.15
C GLU A 107 -17.03 13.25 10.75
N ASN A 108 -16.93 14.47 10.22
CA ASN A 108 -17.56 14.84 8.95
C ASN A 108 -16.57 14.66 7.80
N PRO A 109 -17.01 14.09 6.66
CA PRO A 109 -16.20 14.06 5.45
C PRO A 109 -15.98 15.49 4.97
N PRO A 110 -14.76 15.84 4.56
CA PRO A 110 -14.50 17.18 4.03
C PRO A 110 -15.15 17.35 2.66
N GLY A 111 -15.30 18.61 2.26
CA GLY A 111 -15.71 19.00 0.92
C GLY A 111 -14.92 20.22 0.47
N VAL A 112 -14.74 20.36 -0.83
CA VAL A 112 -14.22 21.60 -1.42
C VAL A 112 -15.40 22.54 -1.61
N MET A 113 -15.32 23.75 -1.05
CA MET A 113 -16.34 24.79 -1.21
C MET A 113 -15.71 26.05 -1.80
N PHE A 114 -16.46 26.71 -2.67
CA PHE A 114 -16.11 27.98 -3.31
C PHE A 114 -17.05 29.11 -2.89
N SER A 115 -17.65 28.99 -1.71
CA SER A 115 -18.66 29.91 -1.18
C SER A 115 -18.12 31.33 -0.96
N ASP A 116 -16.81 31.48 -0.80
CA ASP A 116 -16.09 32.74 -0.74
C ASP A 116 -16.09 33.52 -2.06
N LEU A 117 -16.37 32.87 -3.19
CA LEU A 117 -16.56 33.55 -4.47
C LEU A 117 -17.96 34.13 -4.64
N LYS A 118 -18.95 33.71 -3.85
CA LYS A 118 -20.34 34.18 -3.99
C LYS A 118 -20.50 35.69 -3.82
N PRO A 119 -19.94 36.34 -2.78
CA PRO A 119 -20.11 37.78 -2.61
C PRO A 119 -19.53 38.54 -3.80
N LYS A 120 -18.38 38.09 -4.32
CA LYS A 120 -17.72 38.68 -5.48
C LYS A 120 -18.48 38.43 -6.77
N ALA A 121 -19.06 37.24 -6.94
CA ALA A 121 -19.92 36.95 -8.08
C ALA A 121 -21.15 37.85 -8.09
N LYS A 122 -21.76 38.11 -6.93
CA LYS A 122 -22.91 39.01 -6.79
C LYS A 122 -22.63 40.45 -7.22
N GLU A 123 -21.40 40.93 -7.04
CA GLU A 123 -20.98 42.27 -7.48
C GLU A 123 -21.00 42.42 -9.01
N ILE A 124 -20.76 41.33 -9.75
CA ILE A 124 -20.80 41.30 -11.21
C ILE A 124 -22.24 41.49 -11.69
N PHE A 125 -23.19 40.81 -11.07
CA PHE A 125 -24.62 40.93 -11.40
C PHE A 125 -25.28 42.17 -10.79
N GLY A 126 -24.53 43.27 -10.57
CA GLY A 126 -25.09 44.54 -10.07
C GLY A 126 -25.75 44.45 -8.69
N GLY A 127 -25.42 43.44 -7.88
CA GLY A 127 -26.10 43.18 -6.60
C GLY A 127 -27.37 42.33 -6.71
N GLU A 128 -27.76 41.91 -7.91
CA GLU A 128 -28.85 40.95 -8.12
C GLU A 128 -28.46 39.54 -7.64
N PRO A 129 -29.43 38.65 -7.36
CA PRO A 129 -29.13 37.27 -7.05
C PRO A 129 -28.37 36.58 -8.18
N VAL A 130 -27.27 35.92 -7.84
CA VAL A 130 -26.49 35.11 -8.79
C VAL A 130 -27.39 34.01 -9.39
N PRO A 131 -27.31 33.71 -10.70
CA PRO A 131 -28.04 32.61 -11.32
C PRO A 131 -27.90 31.31 -10.53
N LYS A 132 -29.00 30.55 -10.42
CA LYS A 132 -29.10 29.40 -9.51
C LYS A 132 -28.03 28.34 -9.79
N GLU A 133 -27.66 28.14 -11.04
CA GLU A 133 -26.64 27.19 -11.49
C GLU A 133 -25.26 27.55 -10.93
N ILE A 134 -24.92 28.84 -10.98
CA ILE A 134 -23.68 29.38 -10.44
C ILE A 134 -23.74 29.38 -8.91
N ASP A 135 -24.87 29.78 -8.31
CA ASP A 135 -25.04 29.73 -6.86
C ASP A 135 -24.90 28.30 -6.33
N ASP A 136 -25.50 27.31 -7.00
CA ASP A 136 -25.38 25.90 -6.66
C ASP A 136 -23.93 25.41 -6.79
N LEU A 137 -23.21 25.78 -7.86
CA LEU A 137 -21.81 25.42 -8.07
C LEU A 137 -20.88 26.01 -6.99
N LEU A 138 -21.16 27.23 -6.54
CA LEU A 138 -20.39 27.89 -5.48
C LEU A 138 -20.78 27.43 -4.06
N SER A 139 -22.04 27.03 -3.85
CA SER A 139 -22.58 26.61 -2.55
C SER A 139 -22.29 25.16 -2.20
N LYS A 140 -22.49 24.27 -3.17
CA LYS A 140 -22.56 22.84 -2.89
C LYS A 140 -21.15 22.34 -2.70
N PRO A 141 -20.82 21.77 -1.52
CA PRO A 141 -19.51 21.19 -1.32
C PRO A 141 -19.32 20.05 -2.30
N LEU A 142 -18.20 20.08 -3.03
CA LEU A 142 -17.73 18.92 -3.75
C LEU A 142 -17.15 17.94 -2.72
N ALA A 143 -17.98 17.01 -2.27
CA ALA A 143 -17.66 16.01 -1.27
C ALA A 143 -18.07 14.63 -1.76
N LEU A 144 -17.35 13.60 -1.30
CA LEU A 144 -17.78 12.21 -1.51
C LEU A 144 -19.09 11.97 -0.75
N PRO A 145 -20.02 11.17 -1.33
CA PRO A 145 -21.19 10.69 -0.60
C PRO A 145 -20.79 10.07 0.75
N GLN A 146 -21.55 10.35 1.82
CA GLN A 146 -21.15 9.95 3.19
C GLN A 146 -20.90 8.45 3.34
N ASN A 147 -21.67 7.61 2.63
CA ASN A 147 -21.51 6.16 2.61
C ASN A 147 -20.18 5.73 1.99
N GLU A 148 -19.77 6.37 0.89
CA GLU A 148 -18.49 6.13 0.22
C GLU A 148 -17.32 6.65 1.05
N ALA A 149 -17.44 7.86 1.59
CA ALA A 149 -16.43 8.44 2.48
C ALA A 149 -16.17 7.55 3.70
N LYS A 150 -17.23 7.01 4.33
CA LYS A 150 -17.12 6.08 5.46
C LYS A 150 -16.45 4.77 5.07
N LYS A 151 -16.80 4.19 3.91
CA LYS A 151 -16.14 2.98 3.38
C LYS A 151 -14.65 3.24 3.15
N PHE A 152 -14.31 4.35 2.50
CA PHE A 152 -12.94 4.72 2.21
C PHE A 152 -12.13 4.93 3.50
N ARG A 153 -12.70 5.64 4.49
CA ARG A 153 -12.12 5.79 5.83
C ARG A 153 -11.86 4.44 6.51
N ASN A 154 -12.82 3.53 6.49
CA ASN A 154 -12.65 2.22 7.10
C ASN A 154 -11.50 1.43 6.45
N VAL A 155 -11.43 1.44 5.12
CA VAL A 155 -10.36 0.77 4.37
C VAL A 155 -9.01 1.38 4.71
N TYR A 156 -8.88 2.71 4.65
CA TYR A 156 -7.65 3.42 5.00
C TYR A 156 -7.20 3.08 6.43
N GLN A 157 -8.12 3.05 7.40
CA GLN A 157 -7.80 2.74 8.79
C GLN A 157 -7.37 1.29 8.99
N ILE A 158 -7.93 0.35 8.23
CA ILE A 158 -7.47 -1.04 8.25
C ILE A 158 -6.02 -1.09 7.78
N PHE A 159 -5.69 -0.46 6.65
CA PHE A 159 -4.31 -0.45 6.14
C PHE A 159 -3.33 0.19 7.13
N GLN A 160 -3.66 1.39 7.63
CA GLN A 160 -2.80 2.11 8.57
C GLN A 160 -2.57 1.33 9.87
N LYS A 161 -3.62 0.71 10.42
CA LYS A 161 -3.50 -0.07 11.67
C LYS A 161 -2.89 -1.45 11.45
N ALA A 162 -2.95 -2.00 10.24
CA ALA A 162 -2.46 -3.35 9.96
C ALA A 162 -0.94 -3.40 9.71
N THR A 163 -0.29 -2.31 9.30
CA THR A 163 1.16 -2.27 9.05
C THR A 163 1.97 -2.80 10.24
N ILE A 164 1.80 -2.21 11.42
CA ILE A 164 2.57 -2.58 12.63
C ILE A 164 2.30 -4.04 13.07
N PRO A 165 1.04 -4.50 13.22
CA PRO A 165 0.74 -5.90 13.52
C PRO A 165 1.35 -6.87 12.50
N PHE A 166 1.28 -6.58 11.20
CA PHE A 166 1.90 -7.45 10.20
C PHE A 166 3.42 -7.51 10.37
N ILE A 167 4.10 -6.40 10.64
CA ILE A 167 5.54 -6.41 10.92
C ILE A 167 5.84 -7.28 12.15
N ILE A 168 5.11 -7.10 13.26
CA ILE A 168 5.30 -7.88 14.50
C ILE A 168 5.04 -9.37 14.27
N ILE A 169 3.98 -9.72 13.54
CA ILE A 169 3.63 -11.11 13.19
C ILE A 169 4.76 -11.73 12.36
N ASN A 170 5.24 -11.04 11.32
CA ASN A 170 6.32 -11.54 10.48
C ASN A 170 7.62 -11.76 11.27
N LEU A 171 8.01 -10.83 12.15
CA LEU A 171 9.17 -11.00 13.03
C LEU A 171 8.99 -12.17 14.01
N SER A 172 7.81 -12.31 14.59
CA SER A 172 7.48 -13.41 15.51
C SER A 172 7.52 -14.77 14.80
N LEU A 173 6.98 -14.86 13.58
CA LEU A 173 7.01 -16.07 12.75
C LEU A 173 8.46 -16.48 12.44
N LEU A 174 9.31 -15.53 12.03
CA LEU A 174 10.73 -15.81 11.78
C LEU A 174 11.46 -16.29 13.03
N LEU A 175 11.18 -15.66 14.18
CA LEU A 175 11.76 -16.08 15.47
C LEU A 175 11.32 -17.51 15.84
N VAL A 176 10.03 -17.83 15.70
CA VAL A 176 9.51 -19.17 15.97
C VAL A 176 10.15 -20.22 15.05
N ILE A 177 10.27 -19.93 13.75
CA ILE A 177 10.96 -20.81 12.79
C ILE A 177 12.42 -21.04 13.24
N PHE A 178 13.12 -19.97 13.62
CA PHE A 178 14.49 -20.06 14.12
C PHE A 178 14.61 -20.91 15.41
N LEU A 179 13.64 -20.86 16.31
CA LEU A 179 13.63 -21.65 17.54
C LEU A 179 13.27 -23.13 17.31
N LEU A 180 12.39 -23.43 16.35
CA LEU A 180 11.93 -24.79 16.07
C LEU A 180 13.00 -25.68 15.41
N VAL A 181 13.87 -25.08 14.60
CA VAL A 181 14.88 -25.80 13.81
C VAL A 181 16.13 -26.09 14.66
N LYS A 182 16.63 -27.33 14.63
CA LYS A 182 17.83 -27.74 15.40
C LYS A 182 19.12 -27.45 14.62
N GLY A 183 20.12 -26.92 15.32
CA GLY A 183 21.46 -26.63 14.78
C GLY A 183 21.52 -25.31 14.01
N LEU A 184 22.54 -24.49 14.30
CA LEU A 184 22.68 -23.13 13.74
C LEU A 184 22.67 -23.13 12.20
N LYS A 185 23.39 -24.06 11.57
CA LYS A 185 23.41 -24.25 10.12
C LYS A 185 22.02 -24.44 9.53
N SER A 186 21.22 -25.32 10.12
CA SER A 186 19.86 -25.58 9.65
C SER A 186 18.95 -24.38 9.89
N LYS A 187 19.07 -23.71 11.05
CA LYS A 187 18.32 -22.49 11.36
C LYS A 187 18.53 -21.39 10.31
N LEU A 188 19.79 -21.11 9.97
CA LEU A 188 20.10 -20.09 8.96
C LEU A 188 19.57 -20.46 7.57
N ARG A 189 19.65 -21.75 7.17
CA ARG A 189 19.07 -22.22 5.91
C ARG A 189 17.55 -22.03 5.86
N TRP A 190 16.86 -22.41 6.93
CA TRP A 190 15.41 -22.27 7.01
C TRP A 190 14.97 -20.81 7.01
N VAL A 191 15.59 -19.96 7.83
CA VAL A 191 15.29 -18.52 7.85
C VAL A 191 15.58 -17.89 6.49
N SER A 192 16.73 -18.21 5.88
CA SER A 192 17.08 -17.74 4.53
C SER A 192 16.02 -18.15 3.52
N ALA A 193 15.64 -19.44 3.45
CA ALA A 193 14.64 -19.93 2.51
C ALA A 193 13.26 -19.26 2.73
N THR A 194 12.83 -19.11 3.98
CA THR A 194 11.58 -18.43 4.34
C THR A 194 11.58 -16.96 3.93
N LEU A 195 12.74 -16.28 3.96
CA LEU A 195 12.87 -14.91 3.45
C LEU A 195 12.96 -14.87 1.92
N LEU A 196 13.65 -15.83 1.30
CA LEU A 196 13.97 -15.82 -0.12
C LEU A 196 12.72 -15.97 -0.98
N ILE A 197 11.88 -16.97 -0.69
CA ILE A 197 10.73 -17.33 -1.52
C ILE A 197 9.74 -16.15 -1.63
N PRO A 198 9.23 -15.57 -0.53
CA PRO A 198 8.30 -14.44 -0.60
C PRO A 198 8.93 -13.20 -1.24
N THR A 199 10.24 -13.03 -1.09
CA THR A 199 10.97 -11.90 -1.67
C THR A 199 11.05 -12.01 -3.19
N ILE A 200 11.26 -13.20 -3.75
CA ILE A 200 11.23 -13.40 -5.21
C ILE A 200 9.84 -13.04 -5.75
N PHE A 201 8.77 -13.53 -5.12
CA PHE A 201 7.40 -13.14 -5.49
C PHE A 201 7.16 -11.64 -5.29
N GLY A 202 7.70 -11.06 -4.23
CA GLY A 202 7.65 -9.63 -3.96
C GLY A 202 8.32 -8.77 -5.03
N LEU A 203 9.49 -9.16 -5.53
CA LEU A 203 10.18 -8.49 -6.63
C LEU A 203 9.35 -8.54 -7.92
N VAL A 204 8.74 -9.69 -8.22
CA VAL A 204 7.81 -9.81 -9.36
C VAL A 204 6.59 -8.92 -9.16
N SER A 205 6.04 -8.86 -7.95
CA SER A 205 4.91 -7.98 -7.60
C SER A 205 5.29 -6.50 -7.71
N ALA A 206 6.49 -6.10 -7.32
CA ALA A 206 6.97 -4.73 -7.48
C ALA A 206 7.07 -4.33 -8.96
N ALA A 207 7.59 -5.22 -9.82
CA ALA A 207 7.61 -5.01 -11.26
C ALA A 207 6.19 -4.97 -11.86
N ALA A 208 5.30 -5.87 -11.41
CA ALA A 208 3.90 -5.87 -11.82
C ALA A 208 3.18 -4.58 -11.38
N THR A 209 3.48 -4.05 -10.19
CA THR A 209 2.93 -2.78 -9.68
C THR A 209 3.29 -1.62 -10.60
N TYR A 210 4.54 -1.56 -11.09
CA TYR A 210 4.97 -0.57 -12.08
C TYR A 210 4.16 -0.68 -13.38
N GLY A 211 4.03 -1.88 -13.93
CA GLY A 211 3.24 -2.12 -15.14
C GLY A 211 1.75 -1.84 -14.95
N PHE A 212 1.19 -2.18 -13.79
CA PHE A 212 -0.20 -1.89 -13.43
C PHE A 212 -0.44 -0.39 -13.30
N GLY A 213 0.58 0.39 -12.91
CA GLY A 213 0.51 1.85 -12.92
C GLY A 213 0.23 2.44 -14.29
N GLU A 214 0.84 1.90 -15.35
CA GLU A 214 0.54 2.31 -16.73
C GLU A 214 -0.89 1.91 -17.14
N VAL A 215 -1.38 0.74 -16.70
CA VAL A 215 -2.78 0.32 -16.95
C VAL A 215 -3.77 1.24 -16.25
N ILE A 216 -3.59 1.53 -14.96
CA ILE A 216 -4.43 2.47 -14.21
C ILE A 216 -4.40 3.85 -14.88
N THR A 217 -3.20 4.32 -15.24
CA THR A 217 -3.02 5.62 -15.90
C THR A 217 -3.75 5.65 -17.23
N SER A 218 -3.63 4.60 -18.04
CA SER A 218 -4.34 4.47 -19.32
C SER A 218 -5.85 4.45 -19.12
N LEU A 219 -6.37 3.69 -18.16
CA LEU A 219 -7.82 3.62 -17.89
C LEU A 219 -8.38 4.95 -17.35
N ALA A 220 -7.61 5.64 -16.50
CA ALA A 220 -7.99 6.95 -15.97
C ALA A 220 -7.99 7.99 -17.09
N THR A 221 -6.98 7.98 -17.96
CA THR A 221 -6.84 8.97 -19.05
C THR A 221 -7.72 8.68 -20.26
N SER A 222 -8.03 7.41 -20.57
CA SER A 222 -8.93 7.08 -21.69
C SER A 222 -10.35 7.61 -21.47
N ARG A 223 -10.83 7.57 -20.22
CA ARG A 223 -12.13 8.15 -19.85
C ARG A 223 -12.17 9.68 -19.98
N LEU A 224 -11.00 10.32 -19.90
CA LEU A 224 -10.87 11.78 -20.05
C LEU A 224 -10.70 12.19 -21.52
N ALA A 225 -10.12 11.32 -22.35
CA ALA A 225 -9.85 11.60 -23.75
C ALA A 225 -11.13 11.86 -24.58
N ASP A 226 -12.23 11.20 -24.22
CA ASP A 226 -13.52 11.36 -24.90
C ASP A 226 -14.41 12.45 -24.26
N SER A 227 -13.90 13.16 -23.25
CA SER A 227 -14.67 14.15 -22.49
C SER A 227 -14.22 15.58 -22.77
N GLU A 228 -15.07 16.56 -22.44
CA GLU A 228 -14.78 18.00 -22.54
C GLU A 228 -13.57 18.43 -21.67
N ILE A 229 -13.15 17.57 -20.75
CA ILE A 229 -12.03 17.79 -19.83
C ILE A 229 -10.70 17.14 -20.30
N THR A 230 -10.49 16.97 -21.61
CA THR A 230 -9.24 16.43 -22.21
C THR A 230 -7.95 17.11 -21.70
N GLN A 231 -8.03 18.38 -21.29
CA GLN A 231 -6.93 19.12 -20.67
C GLN A 231 -6.41 18.51 -19.35
N PHE A 232 -7.16 17.60 -18.72
CA PHE A 232 -6.71 16.85 -17.54
C PHE A 232 -5.95 15.57 -17.86
N THR A 233 -5.99 15.07 -19.11
CA THR A 233 -5.36 13.80 -19.49
C THR A 233 -3.87 13.77 -19.11
N GLU A 234 -3.11 14.79 -19.52
CA GLU A 234 -1.68 14.86 -19.25
C GLU A 234 -1.36 15.16 -17.76
N PRO A 235 -2.04 16.11 -17.08
CA PRO A 235 -1.88 16.30 -15.64
C PRO A 235 -2.20 15.06 -14.79
N ILE A 236 -3.27 14.33 -15.10
CA ILE A 236 -3.65 13.12 -14.38
C ILE A 236 -2.63 12.00 -14.62
N ARG A 237 -2.13 11.86 -15.85
CA ARG A 237 -0.99 10.98 -16.16
C ARG A 237 0.25 11.34 -15.32
N ASN A 238 0.59 12.62 -15.27
CA ASN A 238 1.72 13.13 -14.51
C ASN A 238 1.51 13.08 -12.98
N LEU A 239 0.26 12.90 -12.53
CA LEU A 239 -0.05 12.64 -11.14
C LEU A 239 0.07 11.15 -10.78
N ILE A 240 -0.56 10.26 -11.55
CA ILE A 240 -0.65 8.83 -11.23
C ILE A 240 0.69 8.11 -11.44
N LYS A 241 1.38 8.41 -12.56
CA LYS A 241 2.59 7.69 -12.94
C LYS A 241 3.69 7.78 -11.87
N PRO A 242 4.06 8.97 -11.33
CA PRO A 242 5.04 9.05 -10.26
C PRO A 242 4.64 8.31 -8.98
N ILE A 243 3.36 8.37 -8.57
CA ILE A 243 2.85 7.66 -7.39
C ILE A 243 3.10 6.15 -7.53
N THR A 244 2.75 5.59 -8.69
CA THR A 244 2.93 4.14 -8.95
C THR A 244 4.39 3.74 -9.10
N ALA A 245 5.21 4.60 -9.69
CA ALA A 245 6.65 4.40 -9.83
C ALA A 245 7.35 4.42 -8.46
N ASP A 246 7.02 5.38 -7.60
CA ASP A 246 7.59 5.48 -6.25
C ASP A 246 7.13 4.30 -5.36
N LEU A 247 5.90 3.80 -5.57
CA LEU A 247 5.39 2.61 -4.88
C LEU A 247 6.17 1.37 -5.28
N ALA A 248 6.34 1.14 -6.59
CA ALA A 248 7.14 0.04 -7.10
C ALA A 248 8.60 0.14 -6.65
N SER A 249 9.18 1.35 -6.67
CA SER A 249 10.56 1.61 -6.21
C SER A 249 10.73 1.28 -4.73
N THR A 250 9.82 1.73 -3.87
CA THR A 250 9.84 1.43 -2.43
C THR A 250 9.78 -0.07 -2.17
N MET A 251 8.85 -0.77 -2.84
CA MET A 251 8.75 -2.23 -2.76
C MET A 251 10.03 -2.93 -3.24
N LEU A 252 10.60 -2.48 -4.37
CA LEU A 252 11.83 -3.04 -4.93
C LEU A 252 13.02 -2.85 -3.98
N ILE A 253 13.14 -1.69 -3.32
CA ILE A 253 14.19 -1.45 -2.32
C ILE A 253 14.04 -2.41 -1.13
N ILE A 254 12.83 -2.56 -0.60
CA ILE A 254 12.57 -3.44 0.55
C ILE A 254 12.84 -4.90 0.20
N TYR A 255 12.24 -5.41 -0.88
CA TYR A 255 12.45 -6.78 -1.32
C TYR A 255 13.89 -7.02 -1.75
N GLY A 256 14.51 -6.09 -2.49
CA GLY A 256 15.92 -6.19 -2.88
C GLY A 256 16.86 -6.29 -1.67
N SER A 257 16.60 -5.51 -0.63
CA SER A 257 17.37 -5.57 0.63
C SER A 257 17.20 -6.92 1.33
N VAL A 258 15.96 -7.41 1.46
CA VAL A 258 15.67 -8.71 2.08
C VAL A 258 16.24 -9.88 1.25
N PHE A 259 16.28 -9.74 -0.07
CA PHE A 259 16.88 -10.71 -0.98
C PHE A 259 18.38 -10.85 -0.72
N VAL A 260 19.10 -9.73 -0.64
CA VAL A 260 20.53 -9.71 -0.34
C VAL A 260 20.81 -10.32 1.04
N ILE A 261 20.02 -9.94 2.07
CA ILE A 261 20.15 -10.51 3.42
C ILE A 261 19.91 -12.02 3.38
N SER A 262 18.89 -12.48 2.65
CA SER A 262 18.58 -13.90 2.53
C SER A 262 19.73 -14.70 1.89
N ILE A 263 20.32 -14.18 0.80
CA ILE A 263 21.49 -14.81 0.15
C ILE A 263 22.68 -14.84 1.11
N ALA A 264 22.97 -13.75 1.81
CA ALA A 264 24.07 -13.69 2.77
C ALA A 264 23.88 -14.75 3.88
N LEU A 265 22.68 -14.86 4.45
CA LEU A 265 22.34 -15.90 5.44
C LEU A 265 22.50 -17.31 4.88
N PHE A 266 22.13 -17.52 3.61
CA PHE A 266 22.32 -18.81 2.93
C PHE A 266 23.81 -19.16 2.84
N ILE A 267 24.64 -18.24 2.35
CA ILE A 267 26.09 -18.43 2.20
C ILE A 267 26.74 -18.71 3.55
N ILE A 268 26.44 -17.90 4.58
CA ILE A 268 26.94 -18.11 5.95
C ILE A 268 26.57 -19.51 6.45
N SER A 269 25.35 -19.98 6.16
CA SER A 269 24.93 -21.33 6.52
C SER A 269 25.80 -22.43 5.88
N LEU A 270 26.34 -22.21 4.68
CA LEU A 270 27.22 -23.18 4.02
C LEU A 270 28.57 -23.27 4.71
N LEU A 271 29.10 -22.14 5.17
CA LEU A 271 30.40 -22.02 5.83
C LEU A 271 30.44 -22.61 7.24
N ILE A 272 29.29 -22.67 7.93
CA ILE A 272 29.21 -23.31 9.25
C ILE A 272 29.44 -24.81 9.11
N ARG A 273 30.53 -25.30 9.72
CA ARG A 273 30.82 -26.73 9.83
C ARG A 273 29.84 -27.37 10.81
N PRO A 274 29.28 -28.56 10.50
CA PRO A 274 28.50 -29.28 11.49
C PRO A 274 29.40 -29.54 12.70
N PRO A 275 28.88 -29.43 13.94
CA PRO A 275 29.62 -29.90 15.10
C PRO A 275 30.03 -31.34 14.80
N LYS A 276 31.32 -31.65 14.89
CA LYS A 276 31.79 -33.03 14.77
C LYS A 276 30.94 -33.79 15.79
N GLU A 277 30.06 -34.67 15.33
CA GLU A 277 29.44 -35.64 16.21
C GLU A 277 30.62 -36.27 16.93
N GLN A 278 30.80 -35.93 18.21
CA GLN A 278 31.62 -36.73 19.09
C GLN A 278 30.95 -38.08 18.96
N LYS A 279 31.51 -38.95 18.12
CA LYS A 279 31.23 -40.37 18.16
C LYS A 279 31.38 -40.68 19.63
N GLN A 280 30.26 -40.79 20.35
CA GLN A 280 30.27 -41.48 21.61
C GLN A 280 30.89 -42.80 21.20
N GLU A 281 32.16 -43.00 21.57
CA GLU A 281 32.72 -44.33 21.63
C GLU A 281 31.70 -45.07 22.47
N VAL A 282 30.86 -45.84 21.77
CA VAL A 282 30.09 -46.89 22.40
C VAL A 282 31.20 -47.77 22.94
N VAL A 283 31.58 -47.52 24.19
CA VAL A 283 32.35 -48.45 24.99
C VAL A 283 31.41 -49.64 25.05
N THR A 284 31.54 -50.52 24.06
CA THR A 284 30.93 -51.84 24.07
C THR A 284 31.60 -52.52 25.24
N GLN A 285 31.08 -52.30 26.45
CA GLN A 285 31.28 -53.17 27.59
C GLN A 285 30.63 -54.49 27.19
N ASN A 286 31.38 -55.28 26.44
CA ASN A 286 31.19 -56.71 26.27
C ASN A 286 31.45 -57.33 27.65
N LYS A 287 30.52 -57.14 28.59
CA LYS A 287 30.39 -58.02 29.74
C LYS A 287 29.67 -59.26 29.23
N THR A 288 30.45 -60.23 28.80
CA THR A 288 30.02 -61.62 28.65
C THR A 288 29.40 -62.05 29.99
N PRO A 289 28.11 -62.44 30.05
CA PRO A 289 27.60 -63.13 31.23
C PRO A 289 28.27 -64.52 31.27
N GLU A 290 29.11 -64.75 32.28
CA GLU A 290 29.50 -66.10 32.67
C GLU A 290 28.23 -66.86 33.04
N VAL A 291 27.84 -67.82 32.20
CA VAL A 291 26.79 -68.78 32.52
C VAL A 291 27.38 -69.78 33.52
N PRO A 292 26.86 -69.90 34.74
CA PRO A 292 27.27 -70.96 35.64
C PRO A 292 26.87 -72.30 35.03
N MET A 293 27.86 -73.17 34.84
CA MET A 293 27.70 -74.53 34.32
C MET A 293 26.88 -75.34 35.34
N SER A 294 25.57 -75.40 35.17
CA SER A 294 24.70 -76.29 35.93
C SER A 294 24.89 -77.72 35.42
N GLU A 295 25.41 -78.56 36.29
CA GLU A 295 25.61 -80.00 36.16
C GLU A 295 24.32 -80.71 35.71
N ILE A 296 24.33 -81.27 34.50
CA ILE A 296 23.23 -82.11 33.99
C ILE A 296 23.43 -83.51 34.55
N THR A 297 22.70 -83.87 35.61
CA THR A 297 22.56 -85.25 36.09
C THR A 297 21.46 -85.95 35.29
N TYR A 298 21.81 -87.04 34.59
CA TYR A 298 20.85 -87.90 33.89
C TYR A 298 20.36 -89.03 34.82
N PRO A 299 19.06 -89.17 35.09
CA PRO A 299 18.51 -90.35 35.74
C PRO A 299 18.04 -91.36 34.68
N GLY A 300 18.45 -92.62 34.85
CA GLY A 300 17.73 -93.77 34.29
C GLY A 300 18.44 -94.56 33.18
N GLN A 301 19.37 -95.43 33.58
CA GLN A 301 19.59 -96.69 32.88
C GLN A 301 19.44 -97.83 33.90
N THR A 302 18.36 -98.60 33.77
CA THR A 302 18.16 -99.89 34.43
C THR A 302 18.87 -100.99 33.64
N PRO A 303 19.59 -101.92 34.30
CA PRO A 303 20.29 -103.02 33.63
C PRO A 303 19.35 -104.18 33.28
N VAL A 304 19.60 -104.80 32.11
CA VAL A 304 19.23 -106.19 31.77
C VAL A 304 20.48 -106.85 31.23
#